data_AF-A0A970HGB5-F1
#
_entry.id   AF-A0A970HGB5-F1
#
_cell.length_a   1.000
_cell.length_b   1.000
_cell.length_c   1.000
_cell.angle_alpha   90.00
_cell.angle_beta   90.00
_cell.angle_gamma   90.00
#
_symmetry.space_group_name_H-M   'P 1'
#
loop_
_entity.id
_entity.type
_entity.pdbx_description
1 polymer ?
#
loop_
_entity_poly.entity_id
_entity_poly.type
_entity_poly.pdbx_seq_one_letter_code
_entity_poly.pdbx_strand_id
1 'polypeptide(L)'
;MDLESFRQVNESLSREDIAMLSPLQLAYVGDAVYELLVRTYLLDVNLNVNQLHKMATKYVKANAQSEIVHNIEDYLTEKELAVVKRGRNAKSNASPKNSSLIDYKYATGFEALFGYLYLTGQYDRLLYLFNLIKNNELEIN
;
A
#
# COMPACT_ATOMS: atom_id res chain seq x y z
N MET A 1 -15.22 -8.26 8.52
CA MET A 1 -14.20 -7.84 9.51
C MET A 1 -14.27 -6.33 9.52
N ASP A 2 -14.77 -5.73 10.60
CA ASP A 2 -14.86 -4.27 10.67
C ASP A 2 -13.46 -3.70 10.90
N LEU A 3 -12.93 -2.99 9.91
CA LEU A 3 -11.58 -2.40 9.91
C LEU A 3 -11.37 -1.43 11.08
N GLU A 4 -12.46 -0.94 11.70
CA GLU A 4 -12.44 -0.17 12.95
C GLU A 4 -11.65 -0.87 14.08
N SER A 5 -11.67 -2.21 14.13
CA SER A 5 -11.05 -2.98 15.22
C SER A 5 -9.52 -2.83 15.26
N PHE A 6 -8.87 -2.62 14.12
CA PHE A 6 -7.40 -2.52 14.10
C PHE A 6 -6.89 -1.13 14.54
N ARG A 7 -7.74 -0.08 14.52
CA ARG A 7 -7.36 1.26 14.98
C ARG A 7 -7.33 1.37 16.50
N GLN A 8 -8.12 0.56 17.22
CA GLN A 8 -8.17 0.57 18.68
C GLN A 8 -6.85 0.19 19.36
N VAL A 9 -5.86 -0.32 18.61
CA VAL A 9 -4.52 -0.63 19.16
C VAL A 9 -3.69 0.65 19.39
N ASN A 10 -4.03 1.77 18.73
CA ASN A 10 -3.33 3.04 18.89
C ASN A 10 -4.29 4.17 19.27
N GLU A 11 -4.55 4.30 20.57
CA GLU A 11 -5.50 5.28 21.14
C GLU A 11 -4.90 6.69 21.29
N SER A 12 -3.59 6.87 21.06
CA SER A 12 -2.86 8.10 21.43
C SER A 12 -2.56 9.05 20.27
N LEU A 13 -2.72 8.63 19.00
CA LEU A 13 -2.41 9.47 17.84
C LEU A 13 -3.67 10.10 17.23
N SER A 14 -3.72 11.43 17.21
CA SER A 14 -4.70 12.22 16.47
C SER A 14 -4.47 12.15 14.95
N ARG A 15 -5.42 12.67 14.16
CA ARG A 15 -5.24 12.77 12.69
C ARG A 15 -4.09 13.70 12.34
N GLU A 16 -3.87 14.74 13.14
CA GLU A 16 -2.76 15.67 13.04
C GLU A 16 -1.43 14.96 13.29
N ASP A 17 -1.35 14.13 14.33
CA ASP A 17 -0.13 13.35 14.64
C ASP A 17 0.20 12.37 13.50
N ILE A 18 -0.81 11.72 12.92
CA ILE A 18 -0.63 10.83 11.77
C ILE A 18 -0.08 11.58 10.55
N ALA A 19 -0.54 12.82 10.32
CA ALA A 19 -0.04 13.64 9.22
C ALA A 19 1.44 14.05 9.41
N MET A 20 1.91 14.07 10.66
CA MET A 20 3.30 14.35 11.05
C MET A 20 4.20 13.11 11.06
N LEU A 21 3.66 11.89 10.97
CA LEU A 21 4.46 10.68 10.85
C LEU A 21 5.39 10.77 9.64
N SER A 22 6.61 10.24 9.82
CA SER A 22 7.55 10.16 8.72
C SER A 22 7.00 9.24 7.61
N PRO A 23 7.35 9.47 6.34
CA PRO A 23 6.87 8.62 5.25
C PRO A 23 7.25 7.15 5.43
N LEU A 24 8.38 6.85 6.07
CA LEU A 24 8.82 5.48 6.36
C LEU A 24 7.96 4.81 7.44
N GLN A 25 7.49 5.57 8.45
CA GLN A 25 6.54 5.03 9.43
C GLN A 25 5.19 4.72 8.80
N LEU A 26 4.72 5.58 7.89
CA LEU A 26 3.51 5.32 7.11
C LEU A 26 3.69 4.08 6.23
N ALA A 27 4.82 3.98 5.51
CA ALA A 27 5.13 2.83 4.67
C ALA A 27 5.20 1.52 5.46
N TYR A 28 5.82 1.55 6.65
CA TYR A 28 5.90 0.38 7.53
C TYR A 28 4.52 -0.23 7.86
N VAL A 29 3.54 0.61 8.20
CA VAL A 29 2.17 0.12 8.48
C VAL A 29 1.45 -0.25 7.18
N GLY A 30 1.64 0.56 6.12
CA GLY A 30 0.98 0.36 4.85
C GLY A 30 1.36 -0.93 4.13
N ASP A 31 2.61 -1.37 4.22
CA ASP A 31 3.07 -2.68 3.72
C ASP A 31 2.25 -3.83 4.34
N ALA A 32 2.15 -3.84 5.66
CA ALA A 32 1.37 -4.86 6.38
C ALA A 32 -0.13 -4.83 6.04
N VAL A 33 -0.70 -3.63 5.92
CA VAL A 33 -2.11 -3.44 5.54
C VAL A 33 -2.36 -3.97 4.14
N TYR A 34 -1.51 -3.62 3.17
CA TYR A 34 -1.66 -4.04 1.79
C TYR A 34 -1.45 -5.56 1.63
N GLU A 35 -0.43 -6.13 2.28
CA GLU A 35 -0.19 -7.58 2.30
C GLU A 35 -1.42 -8.33 2.82
N LEU A 36 -2.05 -7.86 3.90
CA LEU A 36 -3.23 -8.48 4.47
C LEU A 36 -4.44 -8.39 3.52
N LEU A 37 -4.67 -7.25 2.86
CA LEU A 37 -5.73 -7.10 1.87
C LEU A 37 -5.54 -8.07 0.71
N VAL A 38 -4.33 -8.15 0.14
CA VAL A 38 -4.00 -9.07 -0.96
C VAL A 38 -4.23 -10.52 -0.55
N ARG A 39 -3.68 -10.93 0.61
CA ARG A 39 -3.86 -12.31 1.09
C ARG A 39 -5.32 -12.65 1.35
N THR A 40 -6.09 -11.71 1.89
CA THR A 40 -7.53 -11.90 2.14
C THR A 40 -8.29 -12.06 0.84
N TYR A 41 -8.03 -11.20 -0.15
CA TYR A 41 -8.63 -11.30 -1.49
C TYR A 41 -8.34 -12.63 -2.17
N LEU A 42 -7.10 -13.14 -2.07
CA LEU A 42 -6.71 -14.38 -2.75
C LEU A 42 -7.30 -15.64 -2.12
N LEU A 43 -7.79 -15.59 -0.87
CA LEU A 43 -8.44 -16.73 -0.23
C LEU A 43 -9.78 -17.12 -0.86
N ASP A 44 -10.40 -16.21 -1.62
CA ASP A 44 -11.64 -16.50 -2.36
C ASP A 44 -11.42 -17.50 -3.51
N VAL A 45 -10.15 -17.85 -3.80
CA VAL A 45 -9.77 -18.85 -4.79
C VAL A 45 -9.41 -20.17 -4.09
N ASN A 46 -9.99 -21.29 -4.54
CA ASN A 46 -9.75 -22.62 -3.96
C ASN A 46 -8.35 -23.16 -4.31
N LEU A 47 -7.30 -22.52 -3.79
CA LEU A 47 -5.88 -22.77 -4.05
C LEU A 47 -5.16 -23.23 -2.78
N ASN A 48 -4.08 -23.99 -2.96
CA ASN A 48 -3.21 -24.32 -1.85
C ASN A 48 -2.31 -23.15 -1.44
N VAL A 49 -1.75 -23.19 -0.22
CA VAL A 49 -0.92 -22.12 0.35
C VAL A 49 0.27 -21.73 -0.55
N ASN A 50 0.90 -22.69 -1.23
CA ASN A 50 2.01 -22.39 -2.14
C ASN A 50 1.56 -21.58 -3.37
N GLN A 51 0.38 -21.87 -3.90
CA GLN A 51 -0.20 -21.11 -5.00
C GLN A 51 -0.62 -19.70 -4.55
N LEU A 52 -1.23 -19.59 -3.36
CA LEU A 52 -1.58 -18.30 -2.76
C LEU A 52 -0.34 -17.41 -2.57
N HIS A 53 0.76 -17.94 -2.05
CA HIS A 53 2.02 -17.20 -1.93
C HIS A 53 2.54 -16.72 -3.29
N LYS A 54 2.53 -17.59 -4.31
CA LYS A 54 2.96 -17.19 -5.66
C LYS A 54 2.09 -16.07 -6.23
N MET A 55 0.78 -16.14 -6.05
CA MET A 55 -0.13 -15.09 -6.49
C MET A 55 0.09 -13.80 -5.71
N ALA A 56 0.19 -13.85 -4.38
CA ALA A 56 0.45 -12.69 -3.54
C ALA A 56 1.73 -11.95 -3.97
N THR A 57 2.81 -12.69 -4.29
CA THR A 57 4.06 -12.06 -4.75
C THR A 57 3.94 -11.24 -6.03
N LYS A 58 2.90 -11.44 -6.85
CA LYS A 58 2.63 -10.60 -8.02
C LYS A 58 2.12 -9.21 -7.63
N TYR A 59 1.44 -9.08 -6.50
CA TYR A 59 0.92 -7.82 -6.00
C TYR A 59 1.90 -7.07 -5.10
N VAL A 60 2.63 -7.81 -4.24
CA VAL A 60 3.30 -7.22 -3.07
C VAL A 60 4.80 -6.95 -3.28
N LYS A 61 5.40 -7.38 -4.40
CA LYS A 61 6.79 -7.05 -4.70
C LYS A 61 6.94 -5.57 -5.07
N ALA A 62 8.06 -4.95 -4.68
CA ALA A 62 8.34 -3.53 -4.93
C ALA A 62 8.11 -3.10 -6.39
N ASN A 63 8.56 -3.88 -7.37
CA ASN A 63 8.33 -3.55 -8.79
C ASN A 63 6.84 -3.52 -9.15
N ALA A 64 6.05 -4.47 -8.64
CA ALA A 64 4.61 -4.49 -8.87
C ALA A 64 3.93 -3.29 -8.19
N GLN A 65 4.29 -2.98 -6.95
CA GLN A 65 3.76 -1.80 -6.25
C GLN A 65 4.13 -0.48 -6.96
N SER A 66 5.33 -0.40 -7.54
CA SER A 66 5.79 0.73 -8.36
C SER A 66 4.91 0.91 -9.60
N GLU A 67 4.63 -0.17 -10.33
CA GLU A 67 3.74 -0.13 -11.49
C GLU A 67 2.30 0.21 -11.10
N ILE A 68 1.81 -0.39 -10.02
CA ILE A 68 0.47 -0.16 -9.49
C ILE A 68 0.24 1.31 -9.15
N VAL A 69 1.20 1.97 -8.49
CA VAL A 69 1.01 3.38 -8.11
C VAL A 69 0.92 4.30 -9.32
N HIS A 70 1.63 3.99 -10.40
CA HIS A 70 1.49 4.70 -11.68
C HIS A 70 0.11 4.45 -12.31
N ASN A 71 -0.38 3.22 -12.28
CA ASN A 71 -1.68 2.86 -12.86
C ASN A 71 -2.87 3.50 -12.12
N ILE A 72 -2.73 3.81 -10.83
CA ILE A 72 -3.78 4.45 -10.04
C ILE A 72 -3.58 5.97 -9.88
N GLU A 73 -2.52 6.56 -10.44
CA GLU A 73 -2.12 7.95 -10.19
C GLU A 73 -3.23 8.96 -10.50
N ASP A 74 -3.93 8.78 -11.63
CA ASP A 74 -5.05 9.64 -12.07
C ASP A 74 -6.28 9.56 -11.16
N TYR A 75 -6.37 8.51 -10.33
CA TYR A 75 -7.45 8.35 -9.37
C TYR A 75 -7.12 8.97 -8.02
N LEU A 76 -5.89 9.43 -7.79
CA LEU A 76 -5.46 10.01 -6.52
C LEU A 76 -5.85 11.48 -6.40
N THR A 77 -6.26 11.89 -5.21
CA THR A 77 -6.40 13.31 -4.85
C THR A 77 -5.02 13.96 -4.72
N GLU A 78 -4.96 15.29 -4.79
CA GLU A 78 -3.70 16.04 -4.60
C GLU A 78 -3.00 15.69 -3.28
N LYS A 79 -3.79 15.49 -2.21
CA LYS A 79 -3.28 15.13 -0.88
C LYS A 79 -2.66 13.73 -0.87
N GLU A 80 -3.33 12.76 -1.49
CA GLU A 80 -2.83 11.37 -1.60
C GLU A 80 -1.56 11.32 -2.46
N LEU A 81 -1.55 12.04 -3.59
CA LEU A 81 -0.37 12.17 -4.44
C LEU A 81 0.80 12.82 -3.70
N ALA A 82 0.54 13.80 -2.83
CA ALA A 82 1.56 14.40 -1.98
C ALA A 82 2.14 13.37 -0.97
N VAL A 83 1.32 12.48 -0.40
CA VAL A 83 1.80 11.37 0.45
C VAL A 83 2.72 10.44 -0.34
N VAL A 84 2.32 10.02 -1.54
CA VAL A 84 3.13 9.17 -2.43
C VAL A 84 4.48 9.83 -2.74
N LYS A 85 4.47 11.10 -3.14
CA LYS A 85 5.70 11.87 -3.43
C LYS A 85 6.62 11.98 -2.20
N ARG A 86 6.06 12.15 -0.99
CA ARG A 86 6.85 12.16 0.26
C ARG A 86 7.49 10.80 0.53
N GLY A 87 6.75 9.70 0.36
CA GLY A 87 7.29 8.34 0.49
C GLY A 87 8.41 8.05 -0.52
N ARG A 88 8.19 8.39 -1.79
CA ARG A 88 9.19 8.28 -2.86
C ARG A 88 10.50 9.01 -2.57
N ASN A 89 10.41 10.16 -1.93
CA ASN A 89 11.57 10.99 -1.62
C ASN A 89 12.20 10.64 -0.26
N ALA A 90 11.63 9.71 0.50
CA ALA A 90 12.19 9.28 1.77
C ALA A 90 13.52 8.56 1.54
N LYS A 91 14.55 8.94 2.31
CA LYS A 91 15.86 8.29 2.24
C LYS A 91 15.85 7.07 3.16
N SER A 92 15.89 5.87 2.59
CA SER A 92 16.21 4.65 3.32
C SER A 92 17.73 4.48 3.42
N ASN A 93 18.22 4.03 4.58
CA ASN A 93 19.66 3.71 4.75
C ASN A 93 20.08 2.47 3.96
N ALA A 94 19.13 1.68 3.46
CA ALA A 94 19.36 0.60 2.51
C ALA A 94 19.24 1.15 1.09
N SER A 95 20.36 1.21 0.35
CA SER A 95 20.40 1.56 -1.07
C SER A 95 20.42 0.29 -1.93
N PRO A 96 19.35 -0.05 -2.66
CA PRO A 96 19.37 -1.17 -3.60
C PRO A 96 20.09 -0.78 -4.93
N LYS A 97 20.57 -1.73 -5.73
CA LYS A 97 21.41 -1.46 -6.92
C LYS A 97 20.64 -0.76 -8.05
N ASN A 98 20.97 0.51 -8.31
CA ASN A 98 20.66 1.39 -9.47
C ASN A 98 19.27 1.28 -10.15
N SER A 99 18.95 0.24 -10.93
CA SER A 99 17.64 0.14 -11.62
C SER A 99 16.48 -0.11 -10.66
N SER A 100 16.73 -0.89 -9.61
CA SER A 100 15.72 -1.15 -8.56
C SER A 100 15.43 0.06 -7.69
N LEU A 101 16.26 1.11 -7.75
CA LEU A 101 16.21 2.22 -6.81
C LEU A 101 15.05 3.19 -7.10
N ILE A 102 14.58 3.27 -8.34
CA ILE A 102 13.38 4.03 -8.71
C ILE A 102 12.14 3.23 -8.31
N ASP A 103 12.08 1.94 -8.67
CA ASP A 103 10.97 1.05 -8.33
C ASP A 103 10.76 0.98 -6.81
N TYR A 104 11.84 0.86 -6.05
CA TYR A 104 11.78 0.82 -4.58
C TYR A 104 11.21 2.11 -3.99
N LYS A 105 11.52 3.27 -4.58
CA LYS A 105 11.01 4.55 -4.11
C LYS A 105 9.51 4.69 -4.35
N TYR A 106 9.03 4.31 -5.53
CA TYR A 106 7.59 4.35 -5.82
C TYR A 106 6.82 3.33 -4.99
N ALA A 107 7.38 2.13 -4.76
CA ALA A 107 6.82 1.17 -3.79
C ALA A 107 6.68 1.79 -2.39
N THR A 108 7.72 2.43 -1.86
CA THR A 108 7.63 3.14 -0.57
C THR A 108 6.59 4.27 -0.58
N GLY A 109 6.42 4.96 -1.70
CA GLY A 109 5.34 5.93 -1.91
C GLY A 109 3.95 5.30 -1.82
N PHE A 110 3.77 4.14 -2.45
CA PHE A 110 2.55 3.34 -2.41
C PHE A 110 2.21 2.85 -1.01
N GLU A 111 3.19 2.23 -0.32
CA GLU A 111 3.04 1.77 1.06
C GLU A 111 2.66 2.96 1.97
N ALA A 112 3.32 4.11 1.83
CA ALA A 112 3.00 5.30 2.62
C ALA A 112 1.56 5.79 2.41
N LEU A 113 1.02 5.69 1.19
CA LEU A 113 -0.37 6.03 0.89
C LEU A 113 -1.34 5.09 1.62
N PHE A 114 -1.14 3.77 1.53
CA PHE A 114 -2.00 2.79 2.20
C PHE A 114 -1.95 2.92 3.72
N GLY A 115 -0.75 3.16 4.28
CA GLY A 115 -0.58 3.45 5.71
C GLY A 115 -1.29 4.73 6.14
N TYR A 116 -1.21 5.80 5.35
CA TYR A 116 -1.92 7.05 5.62
C TYR A 116 -3.45 6.87 5.65
N LEU A 117 -4.02 6.23 4.64
CA LEU A 117 -5.46 6.00 4.55
C LEU A 117 -5.95 5.14 5.71
N TYR A 118 -5.23 4.06 6.01
CA TYR A 118 -5.55 3.17 7.12
C TYR A 118 -5.50 3.88 8.48
N LEU A 119 -4.41 4.58 8.79
CA LEU A 119 -4.24 5.25 10.09
C LEU A 119 -5.24 6.40 10.28
N THR A 120 -5.63 7.09 9.21
CA THR A 120 -6.65 8.15 9.26
C THR A 120 -8.09 7.64 9.26
N GLY A 121 -8.31 6.33 9.17
CA GLY A 121 -9.62 5.69 9.16
C GLY A 121 -10.39 5.89 7.84
N GLN A 122 -9.70 6.15 6.73
CA GLN A 122 -10.29 6.32 5.41
C GLN A 122 -10.46 4.97 4.70
N TYR A 123 -11.17 4.04 5.35
CA TYR A 123 -11.27 2.64 4.90
C TYR A 123 -12.01 2.50 3.57
N ASP A 124 -13.09 3.25 3.35
CA ASP A 124 -13.83 3.23 2.08
C ASP A 124 -12.92 3.64 0.91
N ARG A 125 -12.06 4.65 1.13
CA ARG A 125 -11.10 5.12 0.13
C ARG A 125 -10.00 4.10 -0.12
N LEU A 126 -9.49 3.48 0.93
CA LEU A 126 -8.51 2.40 0.85
C LEU A 126 -9.07 1.19 0.07
N LEU A 127 -10.30 0.77 0.35
CA LEU A 127 -10.97 -0.31 -0.38
C LEU A 127 -11.28 0.09 -1.82
N TYR A 128 -11.66 1.34 -2.08
CA TYR A 128 -11.86 1.85 -3.43
C TYR A 128 -10.58 1.73 -4.28
N LEU A 129 -9.43 2.18 -3.76
CA LEU A 129 -8.15 2.06 -4.48
C LEU A 129 -7.76 0.60 -4.67
N PHE A 130 -7.91 -0.25 -3.64
CA PHE A 130 -7.66 -1.68 -3.77
C PHE A 130 -8.53 -2.35 -4.86
N ASN A 131 -9.78 -1.92 -4.98
CA ASN A 131 -10.70 -2.41 -6.00
C ASN A 131 -10.33 -1.98 -7.42
N LEU A 132 -9.67 -0.83 -7.60
CA LEU A 132 -9.10 -0.45 -8.91
C LEU A 132 -7.93 -1.37 -9.27
N ILE A 133 -7.05 -1.66 -8.31
CA ILE A 133 -5.87 -2.51 -8.49
C ILE A 133 -6.28 -3.92 -8.93
N LYS A 134 -7.24 -4.55 -8.24
CA LYS A 134 -7.70 -5.90 -8.60
C LYS A 134 -8.34 -5.96 -10.00
N ASN A 135 -9.04 -4.91 -10.42
CA ASN A 135 -9.74 -4.89 -11.71
C ASN A 135 -8.76 -4.76 -12.88
N ASN A 136 -7.73 -3.94 -12.73
CA ASN A 136 -6.70 -3.76 -13.77
C ASN A 136 -5.90 -5.04 -14.04
N GLU A 137 -5.75 -5.94 -13.05
CA GLU A 137 -5.09 -7.24 -13.27
C GLU A 137 -6.00 -8.30 -13.90
N LEU A 138 -7.33 -8.18 -13.78
CA LEU A 138 -8.28 -9.07 -14.46
C LEU A 138 -8.37 -8.79 -15.96
N GLU A 139 -7.97 -7.60 -16.41
CA GLU A 139 -7.91 -7.26 -17.85
C GLU A 139 -6.64 -7.79 -18.54
N ILE A 140 -5.65 -8.24 -17.77
CA ILE A 140 -4.33 -8.71 -18.26
C ILE A 140 -4.24 -10.26 -18.27
N ASN A 141 -5.27 -10.98 -17.80
CA ASN A 141 -5.33 -12.45 -17.82
C ASN A 141 -6.39 -12.99 -18.79
#